data_AF-A0A2V9QAQ8-F1
#
_entry.id   AF-A0A2V9QAQ8-F1
#
_cell.length_a   1.000
_cell.length_b   1.000
_cell.length_c   1.000
_cell.angle_alpha   90.00
_cell.angle_beta   90.00
_cell.angle_gamma   90.00
#
_symmetry.space_group_name_H-M   'P 1'
#
loop_
_entity.id
_entity.type
_entity.pdbx_description
1 polymer ?
#
loop_
_entity_poly.entity_id
_entity_poly.type
_entity_poly.pdbx_seq_one_letter_code
_entity_poly.pdbx_strand_id
1 'polypeptide(L)' 'MADHVIHISEAEAASTFADVLARVRAGAEVVIESGKLPVAVIHAPAPPRYLRVHCTLARGLDSGHGC' A
#
# COMPACT_ATOMS: atom_id res chain seq x y z
N MET A 1 -11.41 -7.84 -14.61
CA MET A 1 -11.22 -6.38 -14.49
C MET A 1 -9.90 -6.08 -15.17
N ALA A 2 -9.90 -5.32 -16.26
CA ALA A 2 -8.66 -4.90 -16.89
C ALA A 2 -7.91 -4.03 -15.89
N ASP A 3 -6.76 -4.52 -15.45
CA ASP A 3 -5.84 -3.75 -14.62
C ASP A 3 -5.43 -2.54 -15.47
N HIS A 4 -5.91 -1.36 -15.13
CA HIS A 4 -5.55 -0.13 -15.83
C HIS A 4 -4.16 0.27 -15.34
N VAL A 5 -3.15 -0.36 -15.93
CA VAL A 5 -1.74 -0.08 -15.68
C VAL A 5 -1.34 1.17 -16.47
N ILE A 6 -0.86 2.19 -15.77
CA ILE A 6 -0.45 3.47 -16.31
C ILE A 6 1.07 3.59 -16.12
N HIS A 7 1.80 3.68 -17.22
CA HIS A 7 3.25 3.84 -17.21
C HIS A 7 3.59 5.33 -17.29
N ILE A 8 4.36 5.84 -16.34
CA ILE A 8 4.84 7.22 -16.32
C ILE A 8 6.34 7.26 -16.02
N SER A 9 7.01 8.29 -16.52
CA SER A 9 8.43 8.49 -16.21
C SER A 9 8.64 8.97 -14.78
N GLU A 10 9.81 8.69 -14.21
CA GLU A 10 10.23 9.14 -12.88
C GLU A 10 10.08 10.67 -12.70
N ALA A 11 10.47 11.45 -13.71
CA ALA A 11 10.34 12.91 -13.70
C ALA A 11 8.87 13.38 -13.63
N GLU A 12 7.99 12.71 -14.38
CA GLU A 12 6.55 12.99 -14.37
C GLU A 12 5.91 12.59 -13.03
N ALA A 13 6.33 11.45 -12.47
CA ALA A 13 5.88 11.00 -11.16
C ALA A 13 6.31 11.95 -10.04
N ALA A 14 7.54 12.47 -10.10
CA ALA A 14 8.07 13.42 -9.13
C ALA A 14 7.40 14.80 -9.20
N SER A 15 7.11 15.28 -10.42
CA SER A 15 6.47 16.57 -10.64
C SER A 15 4.97 16.54 -10.33
N THR A 16 4.30 15.43 -10.65
CA THR A 16 2.83 15.33 -10.67
C THR A 16 2.29 14.24 -9.73
N PHE A 17 2.94 14.03 -8.59
CA PHE A 17 2.61 12.93 -7.66
C PHE A 17 1.16 12.95 -7.14
N ALA A 18 0.57 14.13 -6.97
CA ALA A 18 -0.83 14.26 -6.53
C ALA A 18 -1.83 13.65 -7.53
N ASP A 19 -1.57 13.81 -8.82
CA ASP A 19 -2.39 13.29 -9.91
C ASP A 19 -2.19 11.78 -10.07
N VAL A 20 -0.97 11.29 -9.82
CA VAL A 20 -0.67 9.85 -9.68
C VAL A 20 -1.52 9.24 -8.58
N LEU A 21 -1.55 9.84 -7.39
CA LEU A 21 -2.38 9.35 -6.29
C LEU A 21 -3.88 9.41 -6.59
N ALA A 22 -4.37 10.40 -7.36
CA ALA A 22 -5.76 10.48 -7.78
C ALA A 22 -6.15 9.28 -8.67
N ARG A 23 -5.28 8.92 -9.62
CA ARG A 23 -5.45 7.74 -10.49
C ARG A 23 -5.41 6.43 -9.69
N VAL A 24 -4.46 6.33 -8.76
CA VAL A 24 -4.36 5.16 -7.86
C VAL A 24 -5.62 5.02 -7.01
N ARG A 25 -6.16 6.11 -6.47
CA ARG A 25 -7.43 6.10 -5.71
C ARG A 25 -8.64 5.73 -6.57
N ALA A 26 -8.61 6.03 -7.87
CA ALA A 26 -9.61 5.59 -8.82
C ALA A 26 -9.50 4.08 -9.18
N GLY A 27 -8.45 3.40 -8.69
CA GLY A 27 -8.23 1.96 -8.90
C GLY A 27 -7.27 1.64 -10.05
N ALA A 28 -6.51 2.62 -10.55
CA ALA A 28 -5.44 2.36 -11.51
C ALA A 28 -4.15 1.89 -10.81
N GLU A 29 -3.38 1.05 -11.48
CA GLU A 29 -2.01 0.75 -11.08
C GLU A 29 -1.07 1.70 -11.83
N VAL A 30 -0.14 2.35 -11.14
CA VAL A 30 0.81 3.28 -11.74
C VAL A 30 2.21 2.71 -11.61
N VAL A 31 2.85 2.45 -12.75
CA VAL A 31 4.24 2.00 -12.85
C VAL A 31 5.10 3.21 -13.18
N ILE A 32 6.05 3.50 -12.29
CA ILE A 32 7.03 4.56 -12.47
C ILE A 32 8.27 3.94 -13.12
N GLU A 33 8.61 4.44 -14.29
CA GLU A 33 9.75 3.97 -15.09
C GLU A 33 10.86 5.02 -15.13
N SER A 34 12.10 4.57 -15.00
CA SER A 34 13.28 5.41 -15.22
C SER A 34 14.00 4.89 -16.47
N GLY A 35 13.77 5.57 -17.59
CA GLY A 35 14.24 5.14 -18.90
C GLY A 35 13.50 3.89 -19.42
N LYS A 36 14.13 2.72 -19.35
CA LYS A 36 13.58 1.43 -19.81
C LYS A 36 13.32 0.43 -18.68
N LEU A 37 13.48 0.87 -17.43
CA LEU A 37 13.38 0.00 -16.25
C LEU A 37 12.27 0.50 -15.33
N PRO A 38 11.34 -0.37 -14.89
CA PRO A 38 10.39 -0.03 -13.85
C PRO A 38 11.12 0.10 -12.50
N VAL A 39 10.91 1.23 -11.82
CA VAL A 39 11.55 1.55 -10.53
C VAL A 39 10.57 1.38 -9.38
N ALA A 40 9.29 1.71 -9.59
CA ALA A 40 8.27 1.58 -8.56
C ALA A 40 6.90 1.26 -9.16
N VAL A 41 6.08 0.57 -8.37
CA VAL A 41 4.68 0.29 -8.71
C VAL A 41 3.81 0.79 -7.55
N ILE A 42 2.79 1.59 -7.87
CA ILE A 42 1.85 2.14 -6.91
C ILE A 42 0.45 1.68 -7.29
N HIS A 43 -0.23 0.98 -6.39
CA HIS A 43 -1.61 0.56 -6.55
C HIS A 43 -2.41 0.89 -5.29
N ALA A 44 -3.74 0.95 -5.41
CA ALA A 44 -4.59 1.14 -4.24
C ALA A 44 -4.38 -0.02 -3.28
N PRO A 45 -4.24 0.23 -1.97
CA PRO A 45 -4.08 -0.85 -1.01
C PRO A 45 -5.26 -1.81 -1.16
N ALA A 46 -4.96 -3.05 -1.54
CA ALA A 46 -5.98 -4.09 -1.54
C ALA A 46 -6.59 -4.14 -0.14
N PRO A 47 -7.93 -4.20 0.01
CA PRO A 47 -8.55 -4.36 1.31
C PRO A 47 -7.86 -5.54 2.01
N PRO A 48 -7.43 -5.40 3.28
CA PRO A 48 -6.63 -6.41 3.96
C PRO A 48 -7.36 -7.73 3.90
N ARG A 49 -6.90 -8.65 3.03
CA ARG A 49 -7.57 -9.94 2.79
C ARG A 49 -7.43 -10.88 4.00
N TYR A 50 -6.65 -10.48 5.00
CA TYR A 50 -6.44 -11.18 6.26
C TYR A 50 -5.87 -10.17 7.25
N LEU A 51 -6.69 -9.73 8.21
CA LEU A 51 -6.17 -9.13 9.43
C LEU A 51 -5.40 -10.25 10.16
N ARG A 52 -4.09 -10.36 9.95
CA ARG A 52 -3.23 -11.15 10.83
C ARG A 52 -3.16 -10.40 12.16
N VAL A 53 -4.12 -10.68 13.04
CA VAL A 53 -4.03 -10.28 14.44
C VAL A 53 -2.88 -11.09 15.03
N HIS A 54 -1.72 -10.47 15.17
CA HIS A 54 -0.69 -11.02 16.04
C HIS A 54 -1.17 -10.76 17.47
N CYS A 55 -1.88 -11.74 18.06
CA CYS A 55 -2.17 -11.73 19.49
C CYS A 55 -0.85 -11.91 20.23
N THR A 56 -0.16 -10.80 20.49
CA THR A 56 0.92 -10.78 21.47
C THR A 56 0.26 -11.01 22.83
N LEU A 57 0.25 -12.26 23.29
CA LEU A 57 -0.13 -12.62 24.65
C LEU A 57 0.84 -11.93 25.61
N ALA A 58 0.46 -10.76 26.10
CA ALA A 58 1.02 -10.21 27.33
C ALA A 58 0.58 -11.15 28.46
N ARG A 59 1.42 -12.14 28.79
CA ARG A 59 1.31 -12.89 30.05
C ARG A 59 1.73 -11.93 31.17
N GLY A 60 0.83 -11.01 31.53
CA GLY A 60 0.92 -10.23 32.75
C GLY A 60 0.43 -11.09 33.92
N LEU A 61 1.32 -11.32 34.88
CA LEU A 61 1.01 -11.85 36.20
C LEU A 61 0.04 -10.90 36.93
N ASP A 62 -1.08 -11.45 37.40
CA ASP A 62 -1.76 -11.04 38.64
C ASP A 62 -2.35 -12.35 39.21
N SER A 63 -1.69 -13.09 40.10
CA SER A 63 -1.40 -12.76 41.50
C SER A 63 -2.55 -12.08 42.25
N GLY A 64 -3.55 -12.88 42.62
CA GLY A 64 -4.05 -12.93 44.01
C GLY A 64 -5.18 -11.98 44.43
N HIS A 65 -6.02 -12.54 45.30
CA HIS A 65 -6.99 -11.89 46.22
C HIS A 65 -8.30 -11.37 45.57
N GLY A 66 -9.47 -11.95 45.82
CA GLY A 66 -10.27 -11.98 47.07
C GLY A 66 -11.63 -11.33 46.72
N CYS A 67 -12.82 -11.78 47.08
CA CYS A 67 -13.35 -12.68 48.11
C CYS A 67 -14.50 -13.52 47.54
#